data_AF-A0A1B8XVL3-F1
#
_entry.id   AF-A0A1B8XVL3-F1
#
_cell.length_a   1.000
_cell.length_b   1.000
_cell.length_c   1.000
_cell.angle_alpha   90.00
_cell.angle_beta   90.00
_cell.angle_gamma   90.00
#
_symmetry.space_group_name_H-M   'P 1'
#
loop_
_entity.id
_entity.type
_entity.pdbx_description
1 polymer ?
#
loop_
_entity_poly.entity_id
_entity_poly.type
_entity_poly.pdbx_seq_one_letter_code
_entity_poly.pdbx_strand_id
1 'polypeptide(L)' 'MNFSEVFKLSNQLCKFSPNGKYLASCVQYRLVIRDVSTLQILQLYTCLDQIQYIEWSSDSMFILCAMYKRGLVQ' A
#
# COMPACT_ATOMS: atom_id res chain seq x y z
N MET A 1 -14.77 22.96 6.64
CA MET A 1 -14.63 21.55 6.17
C MET A 1 -13.67 20.86 7.12
N ASN A 2 -13.99 19.65 7.57
CA ASN A 2 -13.07 18.81 8.37
C ASN A 2 -12.38 17.84 7.42
N PHE A 3 -11.05 17.86 7.41
CA PHE A 3 -10.23 16.93 6.64
C PHE A 3 -9.54 15.96 7.59
N SER A 4 -9.30 14.73 7.12
CA SER A 4 -8.40 13.81 7.81
C SER A 4 -6.96 14.33 7.76
N GLU A 5 -6.10 13.79 8.63
CA GLU A 5 -4.67 14.01 8.50
C GLU A 5 -4.14 13.50 7.14
N VAL A 6 -3.07 14.14 6.66
CA VAL A 6 -2.43 13.75 5.41
C VAL A 6 -1.56 12.51 5.65
N PHE A 7 -1.84 11.45 4.90
CA PHE A 7 -0.98 10.27 4.90
C PHE A 7 0.23 10.54 3.99
N LYS A 8 1.44 10.37 4.55
CA LYS A 8 2.67 10.40 3.75
C LYS A 8 2.66 9.22 2.78
N LEU A 9 3.10 9.47 1.55
CA LEU A 9 3.24 8.45 0.50
C LEU A 9 4.61 8.57 -0.16
N SER A 10 5.24 7.44 -0.47
CA SER A 10 6.40 7.41 -1.35
C SER A 10 5.96 7.34 -2.79
N ASN A 11 6.42 8.27 -3.63
CA ASN A 11 6.15 8.31 -5.07
C ASN A 11 4.66 8.17 -5.44
N GLN A 12 3.76 8.68 -4.60
CA GLN A 12 2.31 8.57 -4.80
C GLN A 12 1.81 7.10 -4.91
N LEU A 13 2.53 6.16 -4.29
CA LEU A 13 2.15 4.75 -4.28
C LEU A 13 0.99 4.52 -3.30
N CYS A 14 -0.23 4.63 -3.82
CA CYS A 14 -1.44 4.16 -3.19
C CYS A 14 -2.38 3.53 -4.21
N LYS A 15 -3.10 2.47 -3.81
CA LYS A 15 -4.10 1.80 -4.65
C LYS A 15 -5.22 1.23 -3.81
N PHE A 16 -6.46 1.41 -4.27
CA PHE A 16 -7.60 0.66 -3.75
C PHE A 16 -7.53 -0.79 -4.23
N SER A 17 -7.93 -1.73 -3.39
CA SER A 17 -8.17 -3.10 -3.80
C SER A 17 -9.32 -3.16 -4.82
N PRO A 18 -9.34 -4.14 -5.74
CA PRO A 18 -10.41 -4.26 -6.74
C PRO A 18 -11.83 -4.34 -6.16
N ASN A 19 -11.99 -4.94 -4.98
CA ASN A 19 -13.28 -5.00 -4.28
C ASN A 19 -13.64 -3.71 -3.51
N GLY A 20 -12.78 -2.69 -3.53
CA GLY A 20 -13.00 -1.39 -2.89
C GLY A 20 -12.92 -1.37 -1.37
N LYS A 21 -12.56 -2.48 -0.70
CA LYS A 21 -12.56 -2.57 0.76
C LYS A 21 -11.27 -2.11 1.41
N TYR A 22 -10.16 -2.17 0.70
CA TYR A 22 -8.83 -1.92 1.25
C TYR A 22 -8.10 -0.81 0.49
N LEU A 23 -7.37 0.01 1.22
CA LEU A 23 -6.43 1.00 0.67
C LEU A 23 -5.01 0.57 1.00
N ALA A 24 -4.23 0.28 -0.03
CA ALA A 24 -2.79 0.13 0.08
C ALA A 24 -2.12 1.50 -0.03
N SER A 25 -1.13 1.75 0.82
CA SER A 25 -0.29 2.94 0.79
C SER A 25 1.14 2.58 1.19
N CYS A 26 2.13 3.15 0.50
CA CYS A 26 3.54 2.86 0.79
C CYS A 26 4.28 4.06 1.35
N VAL A 27 5.12 3.81 2.36
CA VAL A 27 6.09 4.78 2.89
C VAL A 27 7.45 4.10 2.98
N GLN A 28 8.37 4.50 2.11
CA GLN A 28 9.69 3.92 1.93
C GLN A 28 9.59 2.41 1.64
N TYR A 29 9.97 1.59 2.60
CA TYR A 29 9.97 0.13 2.52
C TYR A 29 8.75 -0.51 3.21
N ARG A 30 7.81 0.30 3.72
CA ARG A 30 6.61 -0.17 4.41
C ARG A 30 5.39 -0.07 3.53
N LEU A 31 4.62 -1.15 3.47
CA LEU A 31 3.28 -1.18 2.91
C LEU A 31 2.28 -1.18 4.07
N VAL A 32 1.30 -0.29 4.01
CA VAL A 32 0.21 -0.17 4.99
C VAL A 32 -1.11 -0.43 4.29
N ILE A 33 -1.87 -1.40 4.80
CA ILE A 33 -3.22 -1.71 4.35
C ILE A 33 -4.22 -1.14 5.35
N ARG A 34 -5.16 -0.35 4.86
CA ARG A 34 -6.23 0.24 5.66
C ARG A 34 -7.59 -0.22 5.20
N ASP A 35 -8.52 -0.28 6.14
CA ASP A 35 -9.94 -0.31 5.81
C ASP A 35 -10.35 1.04 5.20
N VAL A 36 -11.06 1.01 4.07
CA VAL A 36 -11.43 2.24 3.35
C VAL A 36 -12.46 3.08 4.11
N SER A 37 -13.36 2.45 4.85
CA SER A 37 -14.47 3.14 5.52
C SER A 37 -14.04 3.83 6.81
N THR A 38 -13.10 3.23 7.54
CA THR A 38 -12.64 3.70 8.85
C THR A 38 -11.24 4.29 8.85
N LEU A 39 -10.47 4.06 7.78
CA LEU A 39 -9.03 4.38 7.66
C LEU A 39 -8.13 3.71 8.70
N GLN A 40 -8.67 2.75 9.47
CA GLN A 40 -7.91 1.97 10.43
C GLN A 40 -6.86 1.10 9.73
N ILE A 41 -5.68 0.99 10.32
CA ILE A 41 -4.62 0.11 9.82
C ILE A 41 -5.02 -1.33 10.11
N LEU A 42 -5.21 -2.11 9.05
CA LEU A 42 -5.48 -3.54 9.15
C LEU A 42 -4.19 -4.35 9.14
N GLN A 43 -3.24 -3.97 8.27
CA GLN A 43 -1.97 -4.68 8.12
C GLN A 43 -0.83 -3.71 7.87
N LEU A 44 0.38 -4.12 8.30
CA LEU A 44 1.62 -3.43 8.03
C LEU A 44 2.68 -4.46 7.63
N TYR A 45 3.21 -4.31 6.43
CA TYR A 45 4.26 -5.15 5.89
C TYR A 45 5.55 -4.35 5.74
N THR A 46 6.66 -5.03 6.00
CA THR A 46 8.01 -4.52 5.81
C THR A 46 8.63 -5.26 4.63
N CYS A 47 9.03 -4.51 3.60
CA CYS A 47 9.80 -5.01 2.47
C CYS A 47 11.30 -4.82 2.73
N LEU A 48 12.13 -5.54 1.98
CA LEU A 48 13.58 -5.51 2.12
C LEU A 48 14.23 -4.19 1.69
N ASP A 49 13.54 -3.40 0.87
CA ASP A 49 14.00 -2.10 0.38
C ASP A 49 12.82 -1.19 0.04
N GLN A 50 13.11 0.02 -0.43
CA GLN A 50 12.13 0.97 -0.90
C GLN A 50 11.21 0.34 -1.95
N ILE A 51 9.90 0.40 -1.69
CA ILE A 51 8.88 -0.07 -2.62
C ILE A 51 8.75 0.97 -3.74
N GLN A 52 8.81 0.50 -4.98
CA GLN A 52 8.73 1.34 -6.18
C GLN A 52 7.49 1.06 -7.01
N TYR A 53 6.83 -0.08 -6.78
CA TYR A 53 5.58 -0.45 -7.43
C TYR A 53 4.76 -1.37 -6.54
N ILE A 54 3.44 -1.24 -6.63
CA ILE A 54 2.49 -2.15 -5.99
C ILE A 54 1.36 -2.52 -6.96
N GLU A 55 0.88 -3.74 -6.87
CA GLU A 55 -0.31 -4.20 -7.59
C GLU A 55 -1.14 -5.15 -6.75
N TRP A 56 -2.43 -4.85 -6.65
CA TRP A 56 -3.39 -5.78 -6.08
C TRP A 56 -3.68 -6.89 -7.06
N SER A 57 -3.73 -8.12 -6.57
CA SER A 57 -4.38 -9.23 -7.27
C SER A 57 -5.84 -8.90 -7.56
N SER A 58 -6.36 -9.44 -8.68
CA SER A 58 -7.74 -9.18 -9.12
C SER A 58 -8.83 -9.61 -8.12
N ASP A 59 -8.55 -10.61 -7.28
CA ASP A 59 -9.44 -11.10 -6.23
C ASP A 59 -9.32 -10.32 -4.91
N SER A 60 -8.43 -9.32 -4.85
CA SER A 60 -8.13 -8.50 -3.67
C SER A 60 -7.49 -9.25 -2.49
N MET A 61 -7.00 -10.48 -2.68
CA MET A 61 -6.45 -11.30 -1.59
C MET A 61 -4.96 -11.09 -1.37
N PHE A 62 -4.23 -10.79 -2.44
CA PHE A 62 -2.79 -10.58 -2.45
C PHE A 62 -2.43 -9.18 -2.98
N ILE A 63 -1.26 -8.72 -2.58
CA ILE A 63 -0.64 -7.51 -3.11
C ILE A 63 0.85 -7.78 -3.30
N LEU A 64 1.37 -7.44 -4.47
CA LEU A 64 2.81 -7.53 -4.76
C LEU A 64 3.47 -6.19 -4.49
N CYS A 65 4.73 -6.22 -4.08
CA CYS A 65 5.60 -5.05 -3.93
C CYS A 65 6.89 -5.27 -4.73
N ALA A 66 7.16 -4.40 -5.72
CA ALA A 66 8.41 -4.45 -6.46
C ALA A 66 9.44 -3.46 -5.91
N MET A 67 10.66 -3.95 -5.74
CA MET A 67 11.84 -3.20 -5.30
C MET A 67 12.89 -3.25 -6.42
N TYR A 68 12.71 -2.45 -7.48
CA TYR A 68 13.53 -2.47 -8.69
C TYR A 68 15.02 -2.22 -8.43
N LYS A 69 15.37 -1.42 -7.42
CA LYS A 69 16.78 -1.16 -7.07
C LYS A 69 17.49 -2.41 -6.52
N ARG A 70 16.72 -3.35 -5.97
CA ARG A 70 17.22 -4.67 -5.54
C ARG A 70 16.97 -5.80 -6.53
N GLY A 71 16.16 -5.56 -7.57
CA GLY A 71 15.70 -6.62 -8.46
C GLY A 71 14.83 -7.67 -7.75
N LEU A 72 14.01 -7.25 -6.76
CA LEU A 72 13.18 -8.14 -5.96
C LEU A 72 11.69 -7.81 -6.08
N VAL A 73 10.86 -8.85 -5.96
CA VAL A 73 9.41 -8.76 -5.78
C VAL A 73 9.06 -9.57 -4.52
N GLN A 74 8.22 -9.00 -3.67
CA GLN A 74 7.66 -9.63 -2.47
C GLN A 74 6.14 -9.65 -2.56
#